data_AF-A0A926GSD8-F1
#
_entry.id   AF-A0A926GSD8-F1
#
_cell.length_a   1.000
_cell.length_b   1.000
_cell.length_c   1.000
_cell.angle_alpha   90.00
_cell.angle_beta   90.00
_cell.angle_gamma   90.00
#
_symmetry.space_group_name_H-M   'P 1'
#
loop_
_entity.id
_entity.type
_entity.pdbx_description
1 polymer ?
#
loop_
_entity_poly.entity_id
_entity_poly.type
_entity_poly.pdbx_seq_one_letter_code
_entity_poly.pdbx_strand_id
1 'polypeptide(L)'
;MNIGGDLLSVAATGFGLRLLSQMAQKAPGKNVIVSPLGPFQALSLLGFASTDPIRREILDTLKIGGIKDEVLDASFERLGQRFATEDRYVQLVLASALWAGRSVSVDAPLVKLARRWNIDLFSGDQVTGDFMQHWRGRKRTGYFLH
;
A
#
# COMPACT_ATOMS: atom_id res chain seq x y z
N MET A 1 13.28 20.57 -9.18
CA MET A 1 13.58 19.13 -9.39
C MET A 1 13.19 18.39 -8.13
N ASN A 2 12.17 17.53 -8.16
CA ASN A 2 11.52 16.98 -6.98
C ASN A 2 12.00 15.55 -6.70
N ILE A 3 13.22 15.45 -6.18
CA ILE A 3 14.05 14.24 -6.16
C ILE A 3 13.35 13.04 -5.45
N GLY A 4 12.51 13.27 -4.44
CA GLY A 4 11.84 12.20 -3.71
C GLY A 4 10.64 11.58 -4.44
N GLY A 5 9.88 12.37 -5.22
CA GLY A 5 8.70 11.87 -5.94
C GLY A 5 9.06 11.01 -7.15
N ASP A 6 10.15 11.38 -7.84
CA ASP A 6 10.63 10.68 -9.03
C ASP A 6 11.19 9.28 -8.68
N LEU A 7 11.87 9.14 -7.54
CA LEU A 7 12.43 7.86 -7.08
C LEU A 7 11.34 6.83 -6.71
N LEU A 8 10.27 7.26 -6.03
CA LEU A 8 9.17 6.36 -5.65
C LEU A 8 8.44 5.83 -6.90
N SER A 9 8.20 6.70 -7.88
CA SER A 9 7.54 6.33 -9.14
C SER A 9 8.36 5.33 -9.94
N VAL A 10 9.68 5.52 -10.03
CA VAL A 10 10.59 4.59 -10.71
C VAL A 10 10.60 3.23 -9.99
N ALA A 11 10.73 3.21 -8.66
CA ALA A 11 10.72 1.98 -7.88
C ALA A 11 9.39 1.22 -8.01
N ALA A 12 8.26 1.91 -7.88
CA ALA A 12 6.92 1.34 -8.02
C ALA A 12 6.67 0.80 -9.44
N THR A 13 7.12 1.51 -10.47
CA THR A 13 7.02 1.06 -11.87
C THR A 13 7.85 -0.20 -12.09
N GLY A 14 9.11 -0.21 -11.63
CA GLY A 14 9.98 -1.37 -11.74
C GLY A 14 9.43 -2.59 -11.00
N PHE A 15 8.89 -2.39 -9.79
CA PHE A 15 8.17 -3.44 -9.06
C PHE A 15 6.96 -3.96 -9.85
N GLY A 16 6.14 -3.05 -10.39
CA GLY A 16 4.94 -3.42 -11.14
C GLY A 16 5.22 -4.24 -12.40
N LEU A 17 6.27 -3.88 -13.15
CA LEU A 17 6.70 -4.65 -14.32
C LEU A 17 7.19 -6.06 -13.94
N ARG A 18 7.97 -6.18 -12.86
CA ARG A 18 8.41 -7.49 -12.35
C ARG A 18 7.22 -8.35 -11.90
N LEU A 19 6.29 -7.76 -11.16
CA LEU A 19 5.08 -8.43 -10.69
C LEU A 19 4.22 -8.92 -11.87
N LEU A 20 3.95 -8.04 -12.84
CA LEU A 20 3.19 -8.39 -14.04
C LEU A 20 3.85 -9.52 -14.82
N SER A 21 5.17 -9.46 -15.03
CA SER A 21 5.92 -10.53 -15.71
C SER A 21 5.80 -11.86 -14.99
N GLN A 22 5.94 -11.88 -13.67
CA GLN A 22 5.80 -13.11 -12.89
C GLN A 22 4.38 -13.67 -12.92
N MET A 23 3.36 -12.81 -12.87
CA MET A 23 1.97 -13.24 -12.97
C MET A 23 1.62 -13.77 -14.36
N ALA A 24 2.10 -13.11 -15.42
CA ALA A 24 1.90 -13.56 -16.81
C ALA A 24 2.53 -14.94 -17.07
N GLN A 25 3.73 -15.19 -16.53
CA GLN A 25 4.37 -16.51 -16.62
C GLN A 25 3.58 -17.61 -15.89
N LYS A 26 2.94 -17.27 -14.76
CA LYS A 26 2.13 -18.22 -13.98
C LYS A 26 0.74 -18.46 -14.58
N ALA A 27 0.27 -17.61 -15.49
CA ALA A 27 -1.06 -17.67 -16.09
C ALA A 27 -1.00 -17.58 -17.63
N PRO A 28 -0.31 -18.52 -18.31
CA PRO A 28 -0.16 -18.46 -19.76
C PRO A 28 -1.52 -18.52 -20.46
N GLY A 29 -1.70 -17.69 -21.48
CA GLY A 29 -2.93 -17.62 -22.27
C GLY A 29 -4.14 -17.00 -21.54
N LYS A 30 -3.94 -16.39 -20.37
CA LYS A 30 -5.00 -15.72 -19.60
C LYS A 30 -4.73 -14.21 -19.50
N ASN A 31 -5.81 -13.45 -19.35
CA ASN A 31 -5.71 -12.03 -19.02
C ASN A 31 -5.13 -11.86 -17.62
N VAL A 32 -4.12 -11.00 -17.50
CA VAL A 32 -3.53 -10.59 -16.22
C VAL A 32 -3.73 -9.10 -16.05
N ILE A 33 -4.51 -8.73 -15.03
CA ILE A 33 -4.77 -7.34 -14.67
C ILE A 33 -4.34 -7.17 -13.21
N VAL A 34 -3.48 -6.19 -12.95
CA VAL A 34 -2.96 -5.92 -11.61
C VAL A 34 -2.77 -4.42 -11.40
N SER A 35 -3.13 -3.94 -10.21
CA SER A 35 -2.71 -2.62 -9.73
C SER A 35 -1.49 -2.80 -8.83
N PRO A 36 -0.27 -2.54 -9.32
CA PRO A 36 0.95 -2.82 -8.55
C PRO A 36 1.16 -1.85 -7.38
N LEU A 37 0.53 -0.67 -7.44
CA LEU A 37 0.71 0.36 -6.42
C LEU A 37 0.18 -0.06 -5.05
N GLY A 38 -0.97 -0.74 -4.99
CA GLY A 38 -1.55 -1.21 -3.72
C GLY A 38 -0.60 -2.14 -2.96
N PRO A 39 -0.16 -3.27 -3.57
CA PRO A 39 0.84 -4.16 -2.98
C PRO A 39 2.16 -3.45 -2.66
N PHE A 40 2.64 -2.56 -3.53
CA PHE A 40 3.87 -1.81 -3.29
C PHE A 40 3.78 -0.95 -2.01
N GLN A 41 2.68 -0.23 -1.83
CA GLN A 41 2.44 0.61 -0.67
C GLN A 41 2.26 -0.21 0.62
N ALA A 42 1.47 -1.28 0.57
CA ALA A 42 1.24 -2.16 1.72
C ALA A 42 2.53 -2.84 2.18
N LEU A 43 3.35 -3.34 1.24
CA LEU A 43 4.65 -3.92 1.53
C LEU A 43 5.64 -2.87 2.05
N SER A 44 5.60 -1.64 1.53
CA SER A 44 6.43 -0.55 2.07
C SER A 44 6.11 -0.28 3.53
N LEU A 45 4.82 -0.20 3.89
CA LEU A 45 4.38 0.01 5.27
C LEU A 45 4.80 -1.17 6.17
N LEU A 46 4.70 -2.40 5.67
CA LEU A 46 5.17 -3.58 6.38
C LEU A 46 6.69 -3.56 6.60
N GLY A 47 7.46 -3.12 5.60
CA GLY A 47 8.92 -2.93 5.73
C GLY A 47 9.26 -1.91 6.82
N PHE A 48 8.50 -0.81 6.91
CA PHE A 48 8.63 0.18 7.99
C PHE A 48 8.37 -0.40 9.37
N ALA A 49 7.32 -1.22 9.49
CA ALA A 49 6.93 -1.88 10.73
C ALA A 49 7.83 -3.04 11.14
N SER A 50 8.73 -3.48 10.26
CA SER A 50 9.58 -4.65 10.47
C SER A 50 10.96 -4.27 10.98
N THR A 51 11.61 -5.22 11.66
CA THR A 51 13.04 -5.15 12.00
C THR A 51 13.86 -5.95 10.99
N ASP A 52 15.18 -5.78 11.03
CA ASP A 52 16.08 -6.67 10.28
C ASP A 52 15.95 -8.13 10.79
N PRO A 53 16.10 -9.13 9.90
CA PRO A 53 16.43 -9.04 8.46
C PRO A 53 15.22 -8.81 7.54
N ILE A 54 14.00 -8.96 8.06
CA ILE A 54 12.74 -8.91 7.30
C ILE A 54 12.58 -7.57 6.59
N ARG A 55 12.87 -6.47 7.30
CA ARG A 55 12.85 -5.12 6.74
C ARG A 55 13.70 -5.04 5.47
N ARG A 56 14.95 -5.47 5.52
CA ARG A 56 15.87 -5.42 4.38
C ARG A 56 15.34 -6.20 3.18
N GLU A 57 14.86 -7.41 3.39
CA GLU A 57 14.31 -8.26 2.32
C GLU A 57 13.13 -7.59 1.61
N ILE A 58 12.21 -6.99 2.38
CA ILE A 58 11.07 -6.24 1.84
C ILE A 58 11.56 -5.03 1.04
N LEU A 59 12.41 -4.19 1.62
CA LEU A 59 12.87 -2.96 0.98
C LEU A 59 13.72 -3.24 -0.28
N ASP A 60 14.49 -4.33 -0.30
CA ASP A 60 15.29 -4.76 -1.45
C ASP A 60 14.42 -5.33 -2.58
N THR A 61 13.35 -6.04 -2.23
CA THR A 61 12.34 -6.53 -3.19
C THR A 61 11.65 -5.38 -3.91
N LEU A 62 11.32 -4.33 -3.13
CA LEU A 62 10.69 -3.11 -3.62
C LEU A 62 11.69 -2.14 -4.28
N LYS A 63 13.00 -2.40 -4.15
CA LYS A 63 14.10 -1.52 -4.64
C LYS A 63 14.07 -0.12 -4.02
N ILE A 64 13.75 -0.04 -2.73
CA ILE A 64 13.69 1.21 -1.96
C ILE A 64 14.62 1.23 -0.73
N GLY A 65 15.45 0.20 -0.52
CA GLY A 65 16.35 0.11 0.65
C GLY A 65 17.38 1.24 0.79
N GLY A 66 17.66 1.99 -0.28
CA GLY A 66 18.52 3.19 -0.25
C GLY A 66 17.78 4.51 -0.06
N ILE A 67 16.45 4.48 0.03
CA ILE A 67 15.61 5.68 0.23
C ILE A 67 15.48 5.91 1.74
N LYS A 68 15.71 7.16 2.17
CA LYS A 68 15.51 7.55 3.57
C LYS A 68 14.03 7.47 3.95
N ASP A 69 13.76 7.04 5.17
CA ASP A 69 12.40 6.84 5.70
C ASP A 69 11.54 8.11 5.59
N GLU A 70 12.11 9.28 5.89
CA GLU A 70 11.39 10.57 5.82
C GLU A 70 11.01 10.92 4.38
N VAL A 71 11.86 10.58 3.42
CA VAL A 71 11.61 10.81 1.99
C VAL A 71 10.49 9.87 1.51
N LEU A 72 10.47 8.63 2.00
CA LEU A 72 9.48 7.64 1.64
C LEU A 72 8.10 7.99 2.23
N ASP A 73 8.05 8.38 3.51
CA ASP A 73 6.82 8.86 4.17
C ASP A 73 6.24 10.07 3.43
N ALA A 74 7.04 11.12 3.22
CA ALA A 74 6.60 12.32 2.50
C ALA A 74 6.18 12.03 1.04
N SER A 75 6.69 10.97 0.42
CA SER A 75 6.31 10.60 -0.94
C SER A 75 4.97 9.88 -1.00
N PHE A 76 4.67 8.99 -0.05
CA PHE A 76 3.36 8.37 0.05
C PHE A 76 2.27 9.35 0.50
N GLU A 77 2.58 10.27 1.40
CA GLU A 77 1.64 11.33 1.78
C GLU A 77 1.25 12.20 0.56
N ARG A 78 2.23 12.68 -0.19
CA ARG A 78 1.98 13.47 -1.42
C ARG A 78 1.22 12.67 -2.48
N LEU A 79 1.50 11.38 -2.59
CA LEU A 79 0.79 10.50 -3.51
C LEU A 79 -0.68 10.37 -3.11
N GLY A 80 -0.97 10.19 -1.82
CA GLY A 80 -2.33 10.17 -1.28
C GLY A 80 -3.09 11.47 -1.55
N GLN A 81 -2.44 12.62 -1.30
CA GLN A 81 -3.03 13.94 -1.60
C GLN A 81 -3.38 14.10 -3.08
N ARG A 82 -2.54 13.63 -4.00
CA ARG A 82 -2.81 13.68 -5.44
C ARG A 82 -4.01 12.83 -5.85
N PHE A 83 -4.20 11.66 -5.24
CA PHE A 83 -5.37 10.83 -5.52
C PHE A 83 -6.64 11.34 -4.86
N ALA A 84 -6.52 12.03 -3.73
CA ALA A 84 -7.64 12.71 -3.09
C ALA A 84 -8.04 14.01 -3.80
N THR A 85 -7.22 14.52 -4.74
CA THR A 85 -7.59 15.70 -5.51
C THR A 85 -8.65 15.30 -6.53
N GLU A 86 -9.87 15.81 -6.35
CA GLU A 86 -11.01 15.52 -7.22
C GLU A 86 -10.75 16.04 -8.64
N ASP A 87 -10.27 15.17 -9.52
CA ASP A 87 -10.45 15.38 -10.95
C ASP A 87 -11.92 15.11 -11.27
N ARG A 88 -12.62 16.10 -11.81
CA ARG A 88 -14.04 16.00 -12.18
C ARG A 88 -14.34 14.90 -13.19
N TYR A 89 -13.32 14.33 -13.82
CA TYR A 89 -13.41 13.27 -14.83
C TYR A 89 -12.86 11.92 -14.37
N VAL A 90 -12.01 11.89 -13.34
CA VAL A 90 -11.34 10.65 -12.90
C VAL A 90 -11.47 10.50 -11.39
N GLN A 91 -12.31 9.55 -10.98
CA GLN A 91 -12.39 9.10 -9.60
C GLN A 91 -11.40 7.96 -9.37
N LEU A 92 -10.30 8.23 -8.68
CA LEU A 92 -9.36 7.21 -8.26
C LEU A 92 -9.38 7.02 -6.75
N VAL A 93 -9.88 5.86 -6.30
CA VAL A 93 -9.86 5.48 -4.89
C VAL A 93 -8.85 4.37 -4.67
N LEU A 94 -7.82 4.65 -3.87
CA LEU A 94 -6.98 3.61 -3.30
C LEU A 94 -7.63 3.08 -2.01
N ALA A 95 -8.07 1.83 -2.06
CA ALA A 95 -8.60 1.11 -0.90
C ALA A 95 -7.60 0.04 -0.46
N SER A 96 -6.72 0.40 0.47
CA SER A 96 -5.75 -0.51 1.07
C SER A 96 -6.08 -0.75 2.54
N ALA A 97 -6.01 -2.02 2.97
CA ALA A 97 -6.12 -2.38 4.37
C ALA A 97 -5.12 -3.46 4.76
N LEU A 98 -4.62 -3.36 6.00
CA LEU A 98 -3.85 -4.40 6.67
C LEU A 98 -4.67 -4.95 7.83
N TRP A 99 -4.68 -6.27 7.94
CA TRP A 99 -5.45 -7.01 8.93
C TRP A 99 -4.46 -7.80 9.77
N ALA A 100 -4.21 -7.33 10.99
CA ALA A 100 -3.34 -8.02 11.93
C ALA A 100 -4.13 -9.14 12.65
N GLY A 101 -3.43 -10.24 12.95
CA GLY A 101 -4.02 -11.36 13.66
C GLY A 101 -4.54 -10.97 15.04
N ARG A 102 -5.47 -11.78 15.57
CA ARG A 102 -6.18 -11.53 16.83
C ARG A 102 -5.25 -11.22 18.01
N SER A 103 -4.10 -11.88 18.08
CA SER A 103 -3.10 -11.75 19.14
C SER A 103 -2.03 -10.69 18.87
N VAL A 104 -2.09 -10.00 17.73
CA VAL A 104 -1.11 -8.98 17.34
C VAL A 104 -1.58 -7.62 17.81
N SER A 105 -0.88 -7.07 18.81
CA SER A 105 -1.04 -5.67 19.16
C SER A 105 -0.30 -4.81 18.13
N VAL A 106 -0.96 -3.73 17.70
CA VAL A 106 -0.39 -2.74 16.79
C VAL A 106 -0.23 -1.46 17.59
N ASP A 107 0.98 -0.91 17.58
CA ASP A 107 1.27 0.32 18.30
C ASP A 107 0.62 1.54 17.64
N ALA A 108 0.21 2.50 18.46
CA ALA A 108 -0.46 3.71 17.98
C ALA A 108 0.35 4.51 16.94
N PRO A 109 1.70 4.59 17.01
CA PRO A 109 2.50 5.21 15.95
C PRO A 109 2.32 4.56 14.58
N LEU A 110 2.32 3.23 14.49
CA LEU A 110 2.12 2.53 13.21
C LEU A 110 0.72 2.73 12.65
N VAL A 111 -0.31 2.74 13.51
CA VAL A 111 -1.69 3.06 13.08
C VAL A 111 -1.76 4.47 12.48
N LYS A 112 -1.10 5.46 13.10
CA LYS A 112 -1.05 6.83 12.59
C LYS A 112 -0.32 6.89 11.25
N LEU A 113 0.83 6.23 11.12
CA LEU A 113 1.57 6.14 9.86
C LEU A 113 0.73 5.51 8.74
N ALA A 114 0.11 4.37 9.02
CA ALA A 114 -0.76 3.67 8.06
C ALA A 114 -1.88 4.59 7.55
N ARG A 115 -2.56 5.32 8.44
CA ARG A 115 -3.61 6.29 8.07
C ARG A 115 -3.09 7.43 7.21
N ARG A 116 -1.90 7.98 7.50
CA ARG A 116 -1.28 9.01 6.64
C ARG A 116 -1.05 8.50 5.23
N TRP A 117 -0.74 7.21 5.09
CA TRP A 117 -0.57 6.55 3.80
C TRP A 117 -1.89 6.05 3.21
N ASN A 118 -3.04 6.43 3.77
CA ASN A 118 -4.36 5.96 3.33
C ASN A 118 -4.49 4.42 3.36
N ILE A 119 -3.87 3.78 4.35
CA ILE A 119 -4.02 2.36 4.66
C ILE A 119 -4.80 2.23 5.96
N ASP A 120 -5.92 1.51 5.92
CA ASP A 120 -6.66 1.15 7.12
C ASP A 120 -5.98 -0.05 7.81
N LEU A 121 -5.52 0.13 9.04
CA LEU A 121 -4.88 -0.93 9.83
C LEU A 121 -5.82 -1.38 10.96
N PHE A 122 -6.19 -2.66 10.92
CA PHE A 122 -7.09 -3.30 11.89
C PHE A 122 -6.37 -4.42 12.63
N SER A 123 -6.72 -4.64 13.90
CA SER A 123 -6.20 -5.75 14.73
C SER A 123 -7.27 -6.27 15.68
N GLY A 124 -7.05 -7.44 16.30
CA GLY A 124 -7.92 -7.96 17.36
C GLY A 124 -9.16 -8.72 16.87
N ASP A 125 -10.09 -8.98 17.79
CA ASP A 125 -11.26 -9.87 17.61
C ASP A 125 -12.24 -9.42 16.51
N GLN A 126 -12.19 -8.15 16.15
CA GLN A 126 -13.02 -7.55 15.10
C GLN A 126 -12.61 -7.95 13.67
N VAL A 127 -11.42 -8.54 13.48
CA VAL A 127 -10.91 -8.95 12.17
C VAL A 127 -11.50 -10.31 11.77
N THR A 128 -12.75 -10.31 11.32
CA THR A 128 -13.46 -11.49 10.80
C THR A 128 -13.61 -11.44 9.29
N GLY A 129 -13.93 -12.58 8.66
CA GLY A 129 -14.22 -12.63 7.22
C GLY A 129 -15.36 -11.68 6.82
N ASP A 130 -16.43 -11.64 7.61
CA ASP A 130 -17.57 -10.75 7.38
C ASP A 130 -17.19 -9.28 7.51
N PHE A 131 -16.37 -8.93 8.50
CA PHE A 131 -15.88 -7.56 8.67
C PHE A 131 -15.03 -7.12 7.47
N MET A 132 -14.13 -7.98 7.00
CA MET A 132 -13.32 -7.69 5.80
C MET A 132 -14.19 -7.47 4.57
N GLN A 133 -15.23 -8.28 4.38
CA GLN A 133 -16.15 -8.13 3.23
C GLN A 133 -16.97 -6.85 3.35
N HIS A 134 -17.46 -6.53 4.55
CA HIS A 134 -18.20 -5.31 4.79
C HIS A 134 -17.35 -4.05 4.56
N TRP A 135 -16.09 -4.05 5.02
CA TRP A 135 -15.13 -2.97 4.73
C TRP A 135 -14.89 -2.81 3.22
N ARG A 136 -14.69 -3.92 2.49
CA ARG A 136 -14.52 -3.89 1.02
C ARG A 136 -15.75 -3.29 0.33
N GLY A 137 -16.95 -3.66 0.78
CA GLY A 137 -18.21 -3.14 0.25
C GLY A 137 -18.31 -1.61 0.37
N ARG A 138 -18.01 -1.06 1.55
CA ARG A 138 -18.05 0.39 1.81
C ARG A 138 -17.07 1.18 0.94
N LYS A 139 -15.84 0.68 0.78
CA LYS A 139 -14.81 1.36 -0.03
C LYS A 139 -15.13 1.32 -1.53
N ARG A 140 -15.84 0.29 -2.03
CA ARG A 140 -16.29 0.21 -3.43
C ARG A 140 -17.40 1.19 -3.78
N THR A 141 -18.26 1.54 -2.82
CA THR A 141 -19.43 2.40 -3.06
C THR A 141 -19.15 3.88 -2.84
N GLY A 142 -17.92 4.27 -2.51
CA GLY A 142 -17.55 5.67 -2.27
C GLY A 142 -18.15 6.26 -1.00
N TYR A 143 -18.72 5.45 -0.11
CA TYR A 143 -19.19 5.91 1.20
C TYR A 143 -17.99 6.05 2.14
N PHE A 144 -17.35 7.22 2.09
CA PHE A 144 -16.42 7.69 3.10
C PHE A 144 -17.22 8.44 4.14
N LEU A 145 -17.50 7.83 5.29
CA LEU A 145 -17.99 8.60 6.44
C LEU A 145 -16.81 9.41 6.98
N HIS A 146 -17.01 10.72 7.02
CA HIS A 146 -16.18 11.71 7.71
C HIS A 146 -15.99 11.35 9.19
#